data_AF-A0A6C0HKN5-F1
#
_entry.id   AF-A0A6C0HKN5-F1
#
_cell.length_a   1.000
_cell.length_b   1.000
_cell.length_c   1.000
_cell.angle_alpha   90.00
_cell.angle_beta   90.00
_cell.angle_gamma   90.00
#
_symmetry.space_group_name_H-M   'P 1'
#
loop_
_entity.id
_entity.type
_entity.pdbx_description
1 polymer ?
#
loop_
_entity_poly.entity_id
_entity_poly.type
_entity_poly.pdbx_seq_one_letter_code
_entity_poly.pdbx_strand_id
1 'polypeptide(L)'
;MPGAGSVFTDGIRVLAGYQNKSGKIGGFGGKSLAGESRIETALRETIEELFGVTDVPAELISRLPISQNIIEYPEYTCFVYNFEDLQTFIRRAGRYINSPMYAVFPKTAWELVQNRILLDSAEVGELYLMPTEHYTMSRSFERDLMETRQVST
;
A
#
# COMPACT_ATOMS: atom_id res chain seq x y z
N MET A 1 -3.40 -15.78 -14.34
CA MET A 1 -2.95 -14.47 -14.87
C MET A 1 -1.87 -13.98 -13.96
N PRO A 2 -0.70 -13.61 -14.49
CA PRO A 2 0.38 -13.12 -13.67
C PRO A 2 -0.01 -11.76 -13.04
N GLY A 3 0.49 -11.46 -11.85
CA GLY A 3 0.13 -10.27 -11.08
C GLY A 3 1.13 -9.12 -11.22
N ALA A 4 0.76 -7.94 -10.76
CA ALA A 4 1.68 -6.81 -10.67
C ALA A 4 1.33 -5.89 -9.50
N GLY A 5 2.33 -5.15 -9.02
CA GLY A 5 2.14 -4.26 -7.89
C GLY A 5 3.29 -3.29 -7.68
N SER A 6 3.20 -2.54 -6.59
CA SER A 6 4.13 -1.46 -6.24
C SER A 6 4.66 -1.62 -4.83
N VAL A 7 5.87 -1.12 -4.63
CA VAL A 7 6.45 -0.92 -3.30
C VAL A 7 7.01 0.50 -3.22
N PHE A 8 6.84 1.18 -2.09
CA PHE A 8 7.36 2.53 -1.85
C PHE A 8 8.46 2.49 -0.79
N THR A 9 9.65 2.98 -1.11
CA THR A 9 10.81 2.90 -0.22
C THR A 9 11.80 4.04 -0.40
N ASP A 10 12.48 4.42 0.68
CA ASP A 10 13.67 5.30 0.64
C ASP A 10 15.00 4.51 0.72
N GLY A 11 14.94 3.18 0.58
CA GLY A 11 16.05 2.24 0.76
C GLY A 11 16.24 1.77 2.20
N ILE A 12 15.82 2.55 3.20
CA ILE A 12 15.94 2.24 4.63
C ILE A 12 14.59 1.76 5.19
N ARG A 13 13.50 2.30 4.66
CA ARG A 13 12.13 2.07 5.08
C ARG A 13 11.27 1.72 3.89
N VAL A 14 10.21 0.97 4.15
CA VAL A 14 9.22 0.56 3.16
C VAL A 14 7.82 0.81 3.71
N LEU A 15 6.93 1.31 2.85
CA LEU A 15 5.50 1.31 3.13
C LEU A 15 4.94 -0.08 2.86
N ALA A 16 4.34 -0.69 3.87
CA ALA A 16 3.74 -2.01 3.79
C ALA A 16 2.30 -1.98 4.31
N GLY A 17 1.47 -2.89 3.79
CA GLY A 17 0.08 -3.07 4.19
C GLY A 17 -0.14 -4.39 4.93
N TYR A 18 -0.96 -4.38 5.97
CA TYR A 18 -1.51 -5.59 6.59
C TYR A 18 -2.70 -6.09 5.76
N GLN A 19 -2.58 -7.30 5.22
CA GLN A 19 -3.63 -7.94 4.45
C GLN A 19 -4.60 -8.68 5.37
N ASN A 20 -5.83 -8.18 5.49
CA ASN A 20 -6.83 -8.69 6.43
C ASN A 20 -7.13 -10.19 6.23
N LYS A 21 -7.22 -10.64 4.97
CA LYS A 21 -7.56 -12.04 4.65
C LYS A 21 -6.43 -13.02 4.96
N SER A 22 -5.19 -12.60 4.73
CA SER A 22 -4.03 -13.50 4.83
C SER A 22 -3.29 -13.37 6.17
N GLY A 23 -3.54 -12.29 6.91
CA GLY A 23 -2.81 -11.96 8.13
C GLY A 23 -1.34 -11.63 7.90
N LYS A 24 -0.96 -11.30 6.66
CA LYS A 24 0.42 -11.04 6.25
C LYS A 24 0.65 -9.56 6.01
N ILE A 25 1.91 -9.15 6.12
CA ILE A 25 2.35 -7.82 5.73
C ILE A 25 3.03 -7.92 4.35
N GLY A 26 2.66 -7.03 3.42
CA GLY A 26 3.17 -7.04 2.06
C GLY A 26 3.14 -5.68 1.38
N GLY A 27 3.61 -5.64 0.13
CA GLY A 27 3.41 -4.49 -0.77
C GLY A 27 1.98 -4.46 -1.34
N PHE A 28 1.76 -3.59 -2.32
CA PHE A 28 0.44 -3.36 -2.91
C PHE A 28 0.36 -3.99 -4.29
N GLY A 29 -0.64 -4.80 -4.60
CA GLY A 29 -0.70 -5.43 -5.91
C GLY A 29 -1.63 -6.63 -6.00
N GLY A 30 -2.04 -6.90 -7.23
CA GLY A 30 -3.04 -7.93 -7.51
C GLY A 30 -2.93 -8.50 -8.91
N LYS A 31 -4.03 -9.07 -9.38
CA LYS A 31 -4.10 -9.77 -10.67
C LYS A 31 -4.43 -8.78 -11.78
N SER A 32 -3.79 -8.96 -12.93
CA SER A 32 -4.13 -8.17 -14.12
C SER A 32 -5.56 -8.46 -14.58
N LEU A 33 -6.26 -7.40 -15.00
CA LEU A 33 -7.52 -7.49 -15.74
C LEU A 33 -7.23 -7.69 -17.23
N ALA A 34 -8.26 -8.13 -17.98
CA ALA A 34 -8.12 -8.36 -19.41
C ALA A 34 -7.81 -7.04 -20.16
N GLY A 35 -6.68 -7.01 -20.85
CA GLY A 35 -6.24 -5.85 -21.63
C GLY A 35 -5.35 -4.86 -20.87
N GLU A 36 -5.11 -5.04 -19.57
CA GLU A 36 -4.16 -4.21 -18.82
C GLU A 36 -2.71 -4.61 -19.11
N SER A 37 -1.86 -3.60 -19.25
CA SER A 37 -0.42 -3.79 -19.08
C SER A 37 -0.05 -3.99 -17.61
N ARG A 38 1.15 -4.51 -17.35
CA ARG A 38 1.62 -4.76 -15.97
C ARG A 38 1.70 -3.49 -15.13
N ILE A 39 2.13 -2.39 -15.73
CA ILE A 39 2.20 -1.10 -15.04
C ILE A 39 0.80 -0.58 -14.72
N GLU A 40 -0.16 -0.70 -15.63
CA GLU A 40 -1.54 -0.29 -15.37
C GLU A 40 -2.15 -1.11 -14.24
N THR A 41 -1.96 -2.44 -14.23
CA THR A 41 -2.37 -3.30 -13.11
C THR A 41 -1.73 -2.83 -11.79
N ALA A 42 -0.40 -2.63 -11.77
CA ALA A 42 0.29 -2.21 -10.54
C ALA A 42 -0.23 -0.87 -10.01
N LEU A 43 -0.42 0.11 -10.89
CA LEU A 43 -0.94 1.43 -10.53
C LEU A 43 -2.39 1.36 -10.03
N ARG A 44 -3.26 0.61 -10.72
CA ARG A 44 -4.67 0.42 -10.31
C ARG A 44 -4.74 -0.23 -8.93
N GLU A 45 -4.16 -1.41 -8.77
CA GLU A 45 -4.17 -2.17 -7.51
C GLU A 45 -3.60 -1.34 -6.36
N THR A 46 -2.53 -0.57 -6.60
CA THR A 46 -1.97 0.34 -5.58
C THR A 46 -2.97 1.40 -5.14
N ILE A 47 -3.73 2.01 -6.07
CA ILE A 47 -4.77 2.98 -5.70
C ILE A 47 -5.95 2.31 -4.98
N GLU A 48 -6.38 1.15 -5.46
CA GLU A 48 -7.47 0.38 -4.84
C GLU A 48 -7.12 0.03 -3.39
N GLU A 49 -5.94 -0.52 -3.14
CA GLU A 49 -5.52 -0.94 -1.80
C GLU A 49 -5.18 0.23 -0.88
N LEU A 50 -4.53 1.30 -1.38
CA LEU A 50 -4.21 2.45 -0.54
C LEU A 50 -5.45 3.25 -0.13
N PHE A 51 -6.49 3.26 -0.95
CA PHE A 51 -7.66 4.13 -0.75
C PHE A 51 -8.99 3.39 -0.63
N GLY A 52 -9.02 2.05 -0.68
CA GLY A 52 -10.23 1.26 -0.46
C GLY A 52 -11.31 1.50 -1.52
N VAL A 53 -10.89 1.72 -2.76
CA VAL A 53 -11.78 1.94 -3.91
C VAL A 53 -11.67 0.78 -4.88
N THR A 54 -12.67 0.57 -5.73
CA THR A 54 -12.66 -0.48 -6.77
C THR A 54 -12.69 0.08 -8.19
N ASP A 55 -13.26 1.28 -8.36
CA ASP A 55 -13.37 1.94 -9.66
C ASP A 55 -12.33 3.04 -9.78
N VAL A 56 -11.14 2.69 -10.26
CA VAL A 56 -10.04 3.65 -10.47
C VAL A 56 -10.15 4.28 -11.86
N PRO A 57 -10.30 5.62 -11.98
CA PRO A 57 -10.39 6.27 -13.29
C PRO A 57 -9.11 6.10 -14.10
N ALA A 58 -9.22 5.72 -15.37
CA ALA A 58 -8.06 5.61 -16.28
C ALA A 58 -7.28 6.94 -16.42
N GLU A 59 -7.98 8.08 -16.30
CA GLU A 59 -7.32 9.39 -16.28
C GLU A 59 -6.42 9.57 -15.05
N LEU A 60 -6.79 9.02 -13.89
CA LEU A 60 -5.90 9.02 -12.73
C LEU A 60 -4.65 8.19 -13.01
N ILE A 61 -4.82 6.96 -13.52
CA ILE A 61 -3.70 6.05 -13.83
C ILE A 61 -2.69 6.71 -14.77
N SER A 62 -3.15 7.34 -15.85
CA SER A 62 -2.27 8.01 -16.82
C SER A 62 -1.51 9.23 -16.27
N ARG A 63 -1.87 9.72 -15.07
CA ARG A 63 -1.22 10.86 -14.41
C ARG A 63 -0.32 10.46 -13.24
N LEU A 64 -0.22 9.16 -12.94
CA LEU A 64 0.69 8.62 -11.93
C LEU A 64 2.10 8.45 -12.54
N PRO A 65 3.16 8.55 -11.72
CA PRO A 65 4.51 8.31 -12.21
C PRO A 65 4.68 6.83 -12.58
N ILE A 66 5.43 6.59 -13.66
CA ILE A 66 5.79 5.25 -14.11
C ILE A 66 7.21 4.97 -13.65
N SER A 67 7.37 4.00 -12.73
CA SER A 67 8.70 3.62 -12.27
C SER A 67 9.47 2.89 -13.37
N GLN A 68 10.77 3.19 -13.46
CA GLN A 68 11.73 2.45 -14.28
C GLN A 68 12.48 1.38 -13.46
N ASN A 69 12.29 1.35 -12.13
CA ASN A 69 12.89 0.37 -11.25
C ASN A 69 11.93 -0.81 -11.10
N ILE A 70 12.24 -1.92 -11.76
CA ILE A 70 11.34 -3.06 -11.89
C ILE A 70 12.05 -4.31 -11.34
N ILE A 71 11.33 -5.07 -10.51
CA ILE A 71 11.75 -6.39 -10.05
C ILE A 71 10.81 -7.42 -10.67
N GLU A 72 11.38 -8.29 -11.51
CA GLU A 72 10.63 -9.33 -12.21
C GLU A 72 10.71 -10.67 -11.48
N TYR A 73 9.56 -11.29 -11.27
CA TYR A 73 9.39 -12.64 -10.78
C TYR A 73 8.64 -13.48 -11.84
N PRO A 74 8.72 -14.83 -11.81
CA PRO A 74 8.10 -15.67 -12.84
C PRO A 74 6.61 -15.40 -13.11
N GLU A 75 5.84 -15.00 -12.10
CA GLU A 75 4.40 -14.73 -12.22
C GLU A 75 3.98 -13.35 -11.65
N TYR A 76 4.95 -12.48 -11.35
CA TYR A 76 4.68 -11.20 -10.70
C TYR A 76 5.71 -10.13 -11.08
N THR A 77 5.25 -8.90 -11.31
CA THR A 77 6.14 -7.76 -11.59
C THR A 77 5.95 -6.71 -10.51
N CYS A 78 7.03 -6.30 -9.83
CA CYS A 78 7.00 -5.27 -8.80
C CYS A 78 7.67 -3.98 -9.30
N PHE A 79 6.95 -2.87 -9.21
CA PHE A 79 7.46 -1.53 -9.52
C PHE A 79 7.90 -0.82 -8.23
N VAL A 80 9.15 -0.38 -8.19
CA VAL A 80 9.74 0.24 -7.00
C VAL A 80 9.68 1.75 -7.12
N TYR A 81 9.04 2.39 -6.16
CA TYR A 81 8.84 3.83 -6.08
C TYR A 81 9.51 4.41 -4.84
N ASN A 82 9.78 5.71 -4.85
CA ASN A 82 10.22 6.42 -3.65
C ASN A 82 9.04 7.10 -2.93
N PHE A 83 9.28 7.75 -1.79
CA PHE A 83 8.21 8.45 -1.06
C PHE A 83 7.76 9.77 -1.70
N GLU A 84 8.53 10.36 -2.61
CA GLU A 84 8.08 11.51 -3.41
C GLU A 84 7.04 11.08 -4.46
N ASP A 85 7.21 9.88 -5.03
CA ASP A 85 6.23 9.25 -5.89
C ASP A 85 4.96 8.97 -5.10
N LEU A 86 5.05 8.38 -3.89
CA LEU A 86 3.89 8.17 -3.00
C LEU A 86 3.14 9.49 -2.74
N GLN A 87 3.88 10.57 -2.46
CA GLN A 87 3.29 11.89 -2.28
C GLN A 87 2.56 12.39 -3.53
N THR A 88 3.06 12.03 -4.73
CA THR A 88 2.37 12.28 -5.99
C THR A 88 1.12 11.42 -6.13
N PHE A 89 1.16 10.12 -5.80
CA PHE A 89 -0.02 9.25 -5.79
C PHE A 89 -1.13 9.84 -4.92
N ILE A 90 -0.83 10.17 -3.67
CA ILE A 90 -1.76 10.77 -2.72
C ILE A 90 -2.40 12.04 -3.31
N ARG A 91 -1.57 12.98 -3.77
CA ARG A 91 -2.04 14.26 -4.32
C ARG A 91 -2.90 14.09 -5.57
N ARG A 92 -2.55 13.14 -6.46
CA ARG A 92 -3.34 12.87 -7.67
C ARG A 92 -4.64 12.20 -7.28
N ALA A 93 -4.59 11.11 -6.54
CA ALA A 93 -5.76 10.35 -6.10
C ALA A 93 -6.82 11.25 -5.45
N GLY A 94 -6.43 12.16 -4.54
CA GLY A 94 -7.35 13.07 -3.85
C GLY A 94 -8.10 14.06 -4.74
N ARG A 95 -7.79 14.14 -6.04
CA ARG A 95 -8.54 14.93 -7.04
C ARG A 95 -9.55 14.10 -7.84
N TYR A 96 -9.40 12.78 -7.83
CA TYR A 96 -10.15 11.87 -8.70
C TYR A 96 -11.05 10.90 -7.94
N ILE A 97 -10.71 10.58 -6.69
CA ILE A 97 -11.41 9.57 -5.91
C ILE A 97 -11.79 10.09 -4.51
N ASN A 98 -12.89 9.55 -3.99
CA ASN A 98 -13.26 9.64 -2.58
C ASN A 98 -12.97 8.28 -1.95
N SER A 99 -12.27 8.28 -0.82
CA SER A 99 -11.88 7.05 -0.13
C SER A 99 -12.80 6.79 1.07
N PRO A 100 -13.37 5.59 1.23
CA PRO A 100 -14.07 5.22 2.46
C PRO A 100 -13.13 5.00 3.65
N MET A 101 -11.82 4.89 3.39
CA MET A 101 -10.79 4.67 4.42
C MET A 101 -10.29 5.97 5.05
N TYR A 102 -10.76 7.14 4.60
CA TYR A 102 -10.33 8.41 5.19
C TYR A 102 -11.50 9.39 5.28
N ALA A 103 -11.81 9.86 6.49
CA ALA A 103 -12.80 10.92 6.69
C ALA A 103 -12.39 12.24 6.00
N VAL A 104 -11.09 12.52 5.96
CA VAL A 104 -10.47 13.60 5.19
C VAL A 104 -9.36 13.00 4.36
N PHE A 105 -9.39 13.22 3.04
CA PHE A 105 -8.41 12.64 2.13
C PHE A 105 -6.97 13.06 2.54
N PRO A 106 -6.03 12.11 2.67
CA PRO A 106 -4.70 12.40 3.16
C PRO A 106 -3.94 13.32 2.20
N LYS A 107 -3.11 14.20 2.75
CA LYS A 107 -2.23 15.10 1.99
C LYS A 107 -0.76 14.73 2.12
N THR A 108 -0.42 13.82 3.03
CA THR A 108 0.95 13.37 3.28
C THR A 108 0.99 11.85 3.52
N ALA A 109 2.16 11.23 3.36
CA ALA A 109 2.34 9.81 3.69
C ALA A 109 2.05 9.51 5.17
N TRP A 110 2.33 10.47 6.07
CA TRP A 110 1.99 10.35 7.48
C TRP A 110 0.47 10.29 7.71
N GLU A 111 -0.28 11.20 7.10
CA GLU A 111 -1.74 11.20 7.19
C GLU A 111 -2.35 9.95 6.55
N LEU A 112 -1.78 9.46 5.45
CA LEU A 112 -2.17 8.20 4.80
C LEU A 112 -2.07 7.01 5.78
N VAL A 113 -1.02 6.96 6.60
CA VAL A 113 -0.83 5.88 7.57
C VAL A 113 -1.72 6.06 8.80
N GLN A 114 -1.71 7.26 9.41
CA GLN A 114 -2.31 7.47 10.72
C GLN A 114 -3.83 7.65 10.71
N ASN A 115 -4.38 8.28 9.67
CA ASN A 115 -5.79 8.64 9.64
C ASN A 115 -6.67 7.58 8.96
N ARG A 116 -6.10 6.40 8.69
CA ARG A 116 -6.77 5.31 8.01
C ARG A 116 -7.86 4.71 8.89
N ILE A 117 -9.08 4.70 8.38
CA ILE A 117 -10.23 4.01 8.96
C ILE A 117 -10.12 2.54 8.56
N LEU A 118 -10.14 1.65 9.57
CA LEU A 118 -10.06 0.21 9.35
C LEU A 118 -11.40 -0.31 8.88
N LEU A 119 -11.41 -0.98 7.72
CA LEU A 119 -12.58 -1.61 7.14
C LEU A 119 -12.30 -3.12 7.01
N ASP A 120 -13.13 -3.96 7.64
CA ASP A 120 -12.96 -5.42 7.57
C ASP A 120 -13.06 -5.96 6.13
N SER A 121 -13.82 -5.26 5.28
CA SER A 121 -13.99 -5.60 3.86
C SER A 121 -12.78 -5.24 3.00
N ALA A 122 -11.85 -4.43 3.51
CA ALA A 122 -10.66 -4.04 2.76
C ALA A 122 -9.66 -5.20 2.62
N GLU A 123 -8.98 -5.26 1.49
CA GLU A 123 -7.86 -6.17 1.31
C GLU A 123 -6.69 -5.79 2.21
N VAL A 124 -6.28 -4.51 2.16
CA VAL A 124 -5.28 -3.93 3.06
C VAL A 124 -6.00 -3.13 4.15
N GLY A 125 -5.94 -3.63 5.38
CA GLY A 125 -6.57 -3.00 6.54
C GLY A 125 -5.71 -1.87 7.11
N GLU A 126 -4.51 -2.20 7.55
CA GLU A 126 -3.56 -1.27 8.18
C GLU A 126 -2.37 -0.97 7.27
N LEU A 127 -1.72 0.18 7.48
CA LEU A 127 -0.48 0.56 6.81
C LEU A 127 0.63 0.78 7.84
N TYR A 128 1.86 0.42 7.48
CA TYR A 128 3.04 0.59 8.32
C TYR A 128 4.22 1.13 7.52
N LEU A 129 5.05 1.92 8.18
CA LEU A 129 6.42 2.16 7.73
C LEU A 129 7.33 1.20 8.48
N MET A 130 7.96 0.30 7.74
CA MET A 130 8.82 -0.75 8.27
C MET A 130 10.25 -0.54 7.83
N PRO A 131 11.27 -0.95 8.62
CA PRO A 131 12.63 -1.03 8.12
C PRO A 131 12.73 -2.08 7.00
N THR A 132 13.58 -1.82 6.00
CA THR A 132 13.85 -2.76 4.89
C THR A 132 14.80 -3.90 5.30
N GLU A 133 15.60 -3.69 6.34
CA GLU A 133 16.53 -4.69 6.86
C GLU A 133 15.81 -5.79 7.66
N HIS A 134 16.39 -6.99 7.68
CA HIS A 134 15.93 -8.06 8.57
C HIS A 134 16.03 -7.59 10.02
N TYR A 135 14.89 -7.56 10.70
CA TYR A 135 14.83 -7.22 12.12
C TYR A 135 14.29 -8.40 12.92
N THR A 136 14.83 -8.58 14.12
CA THR A 136 14.33 -9.50 15.12
C THR A 136 13.84 -8.68 16.29
N MET A 137 12.58 -8.89 16.68
CA MET A 137 12.04 -8.23 17.86
C MET A 137 12.66 -8.84 19.13
N SER A 138 13.00 -8.02 20.11
CA SER A 138 13.47 -8.57 21.39
C SER A 138 12.31 -9.23 22.12
N ARG A 139 12.55 -10.40 22.74
CA ARG A 139 11.51 -11.11 23.50
C ARG A 139 10.89 -10.28 24.62
N SER A 140 11.67 -9.39 25.23
CA SER A 140 11.15 -8.47 26.24
C SER A 140 10.12 -7.51 25.62
N PHE A 141 10.42 -6.94 24.47
CA PHE A 141 9.50 -6.03 23.78
C PHE A 141 8.26 -6.77 23.25
N GLU A 142 8.40 -8.00 22.75
CA GLU A 142 7.25 -8.84 22.38
C GLU A 142 6.30 -9.06 23.56
N ARG A 143 6.85 -9.33 24.76
CA ARG A 143 6.05 -9.45 25.98
C ARG A 143 5.36 -8.13 26.32
N ASP A 144 6.08 -7.01 26.27
CA ASP A 144 5.52 -5.68 26.55
C ASP A 144 4.35 -5.35 25.59
N LEU A 145 4.44 -5.73 24.31
CA LEU A 145 3.35 -5.60 23.33
C LEU A 145 2.15 -6.51 23.64
N MET A 146 2.37 -7.72 24.14
CA MET A 146 1.27 -8.61 24.52
C MET A 146 0.53 -8.09 25.76
N GLU A 147 1.25 -7.51 26.72
CA GLU A 147 0.68 -6.96 27.95
C GLU A 147 -0.13 -5.68 27.67
N THR A 148 0.35 -4.78 26.81
CA THR A 148 -0.41 -3.56 26.43
C THR A 148 -1.78 -3.84 25.81
N ARG A 149 -1.94 -4.97 25.12
CA ARG A 149 -3.24 -5.41 24.58
C ARG A 149 -4.26 -5.78 25.66
N GLN A 150 -3.81 -6.21 26.84
CA GLN A 150 -4.69 -6.56 27.96
C GLN A 150 -5.15 -5.34 28.75
N VAL A 151 -4.43 -4.21 28.66
CA VAL A 151 -4.78 -2.95 29.34
C VAL A 151 -5.78 -2.13 28.53
N SER A 152 -5.91 -2.42 27.23
CA SER A 152 -6.74 -1.67 26.28
C SER A 152 -8.15 -2.25 26.08
N THR A 153 -8.53 -3.25 26.87
CA THR A 153 -9.88 -3.86 26.95
C THR A 153 -10.54 -3.52 28.27
#